data_AF-A0A968TKG2-F1
#
_entry.id   AF-A0A968TKG2-F1
#
_cell.length_a   1.000
_cell.length_b   1.000
_cell.length_c   1.000
_cell.angle_alpha   90.00
_cell.angle_beta   90.00
_cell.angle_gamma   90.00
#
_symmetry.space_group_name_H-M   'P 1'
#
loop_
_entity.id
_entity.type
_entity.pdbx_description
1 polymer ?
#
loop_
_entity_poly.entity_id
_entity_poly.type
_entity_poly.pdbx_seq_one_letter_code
_entity_poly.pdbx_strand_id
1 'polypeptide(L)'
;MSFPDTIQRGDVVFTNKAPANRSGIDVRFGNGGDIGVTGRNISLFSGSQLRAGIASGLGTSASRGGDVVVNATGEIRMTGEDTRMANDLRENAIGKAGDIAVTANSLVLTDGAQLSSSTFGTGDGGNVVIAADRVSFDGVRADEQGVSGAFSRVESRARGNGGTVQIFTQVLEVTNGAGLFSATLGFGDGGNIIIKASDRVSFNGVSPVRKIPSRAVSDVPLRRAQGKGGNLEIFTKTLEVTNDAQLSASTFGIGNAGNILIDATSNVKIAGDFRFAGVFVASFTSGNAGDITINTPKISLDQGVVSAESASVNGGNVTLNIRDILELKNTSSISATAGDSQFGGNGGNIVIHAPDAFIAAFPNENSDITANAFSGSGGKITINTKGIFGIAPLTRDELVNLLGTSNSEELDPAKLRTNDIVAFSQQKPDLSGEVIINTNDADPSRGLIQLPSNLVDSSQQIAPGCTPRPGSASRFISTGRGGLPLSPEQPLRGRAVITNWVALPEEKLTNREINQPLATSTTKSTEQIIEAQGWIVDAKGNVIFVAQSPLGISSKTNYNLLDCAHLLLSNNKTVMVPIA
;
A
#
# COMPACT_ATOMS: atom_id res chain seq x y z
N MET A 1 -18.59 23.69 -4.70
CA MET A 1 -19.96 23.75 -5.26
C MET A 1 -20.70 22.47 -4.88
N SER A 2 -22.00 22.55 -4.56
CA SER A 2 -22.86 21.39 -4.25
C SER A 2 -23.81 21.11 -5.42
N PHE A 3 -23.73 19.91 -6.00
CA PHE A 3 -24.76 19.40 -6.91
C PHE A 3 -25.94 18.90 -6.06
N PRO A 4 -27.21 19.18 -6.41
CA PRO A 4 -28.35 18.74 -5.61
C PRO A 4 -28.38 17.21 -5.48
N ASP A 5 -28.39 16.69 -4.25
CA ASP A 5 -28.40 15.24 -3.98
C ASP A 5 -29.66 14.53 -4.52
N THR A 6 -30.71 15.28 -4.83
CA THR A 6 -31.99 14.79 -5.32
C THR A 6 -32.04 14.57 -6.83
N ILE A 7 -31.02 14.99 -7.58
CA ILE A 7 -30.98 14.85 -9.05
C ILE A 7 -30.08 13.67 -9.41
N GLN A 8 -30.62 12.74 -10.19
CA GLN A 8 -29.86 11.62 -10.72
C GLN A 8 -28.76 12.14 -11.64
N ARG A 9 -27.53 11.68 -11.43
CA ARG A 9 -26.37 12.11 -12.23
C ARG A 9 -26.24 11.24 -13.48
N GLY A 10 -25.94 11.85 -14.62
CA GLY A 10 -25.56 11.14 -15.84
C GLY A 10 -24.11 10.65 -15.81
N ASP A 11 -23.75 9.75 -16.73
CA ASP A 11 -22.35 9.34 -16.92
C ASP A 11 -21.60 10.38 -17.76
N VAL A 12 -20.34 10.65 -17.40
CA VAL A 12 -19.44 11.56 -18.12
C VAL A 12 -18.32 10.74 -18.74
N VAL A 13 -18.14 10.82 -20.06
CA VAL A 13 -17.07 10.11 -20.76
C VAL A 13 -16.22 11.09 -21.56
N PHE A 14 -14.94 11.20 -21.19
CA PHE A 14 -13.91 11.82 -21.98
C PHE A 14 -13.22 10.73 -22.79
N THR A 15 -13.45 10.75 -24.10
CA THR A 15 -12.80 9.84 -25.05
C THR A 15 -12.27 10.64 -26.21
N ASN A 16 -11.22 10.10 -26.83
CA ASN A 16 -10.58 10.66 -27.99
C ASN A 16 -10.80 9.72 -29.18
N LYS A 17 -11.36 10.25 -30.29
CA LYS A 17 -11.56 9.49 -31.53
C LYS A 17 -10.35 9.53 -32.48
N ALA A 18 -9.31 10.34 -32.22
CA ALA A 18 -8.17 10.50 -33.14
C ALA A 18 -6.82 10.57 -32.40
N PRO A 19 -5.82 9.73 -32.73
CA PRO A 19 -4.51 9.66 -32.05
C PRO A 19 -3.72 10.98 -31.98
N ALA A 20 -3.99 11.92 -32.88
CA ALA A 20 -3.32 13.22 -32.94
C ALA A 20 -3.95 14.31 -32.07
N ASN A 21 -5.20 14.14 -31.62
CA ASN A 21 -5.90 15.13 -30.80
C ASN A 21 -5.90 14.67 -29.34
N ARG A 22 -5.82 15.61 -28.40
CA ARG A 22 -6.01 15.31 -26.97
C ARG A 22 -7.42 15.76 -26.61
N SER A 23 -8.32 14.82 -26.31
CA SER A 23 -9.66 15.14 -25.80
C SER A 23 -9.54 15.60 -24.35
N GLY A 24 -10.18 16.70 -23.97
CA GLY A 24 -9.98 17.23 -22.63
C GLY A 24 -10.37 18.67 -22.40
N ILE A 25 -10.25 19.09 -21.14
CA ILE A 25 -10.43 20.46 -20.67
C ILE A 25 -9.05 20.99 -20.28
N ASP A 26 -8.65 22.14 -20.80
CA ASP A 26 -7.41 22.83 -20.44
C ASP A 26 -7.72 24.28 -20.07
N VAL A 27 -7.59 24.60 -18.78
CA VAL A 27 -7.83 25.93 -18.18
C VAL A 27 -6.55 26.52 -17.58
N ARG A 28 -5.37 26.01 -17.98
CA ARG A 28 -4.09 26.51 -17.47
C ARG A 28 -3.85 27.96 -17.88
N PHE A 29 -3.56 28.82 -16.90
CA PHE A 29 -3.25 30.24 -17.12
C PHE A 29 -2.38 30.79 -15.98
N GLY A 30 -1.95 32.06 -16.07
CA GLY A 30 -1.05 32.66 -15.07
C GLY A 30 -1.56 32.65 -13.62
N ASN A 31 -2.88 32.65 -13.40
CA ASN A 31 -3.52 32.54 -12.09
C ASN A 31 -4.43 31.30 -11.98
N GLY A 32 -4.20 30.30 -12.85
CA GLY A 32 -4.99 29.08 -12.92
C GLY A 32 -6.45 29.27 -13.33
N GLY A 33 -7.12 28.14 -13.53
CA GLY A 33 -8.56 28.03 -13.68
C GLY A 33 -9.03 26.75 -13.02
N ASP A 34 -10.28 26.74 -12.55
CA ASP A 34 -10.86 25.58 -11.88
C ASP A 34 -11.55 24.64 -12.87
N ILE A 35 -11.45 23.34 -12.61
CA ILE A 35 -12.20 22.29 -13.30
C ILE A 35 -13.10 21.59 -12.30
N GLY A 36 -14.41 21.60 -12.55
CA GLY A 36 -15.40 20.84 -11.80
C GLY A 36 -16.10 19.81 -12.70
N VAL A 37 -16.01 18.53 -12.35
CA VAL A 37 -16.74 17.45 -13.03
C VAL A 37 -17.60 16.69 -12.03
N THR A 38 -18.89 16.51 -12.34
CA THR A 38 -19.81 15.76 -11.50
C THR A 38 -20.63 14.80 -12.35
N GLY A 39 -20.72 13.54 -11.93
CA GLY A 39 -21.43 12.49 -12.69
C GLY A 39 -21.80 11.30 -11.81
N ARG A 40 -22.47 10.32 -12.41
CA ARG A 40 -22.66 8.99 -11.80
C ARG A 40 -21.39 8.19 -11.97
N ASN A 41 -21.00 7.89 -13.21
CA ASN A 41 -19.67 7.40 -13.54
C ASN A 41 -18.91 8.46 -14.34
N ILE A 42 -17.60 8.55 -14.15
CA ILE A 42 -16.73 9.45 -14.90
C ILE A 42 -15.60 8.62 -15.50
N SER A 43 -15.42 8.69 -16.81
CA SER A 43 -14.40 7.90 -17.49
C SER A 43 -13.50 8.77 -18.36
N LEU A 44 -12.19 8.58 -18.24
CA LEU A 44 -11.19 9.20 -19.09
C LEU A 44 -10.40 8.09 -19.80
N PHE A 45 -10.44 8.10 -21.13
CA PHE A 45 -9.80 7.09 -21.97
C PHE A 45 -8.94 7.72 -23.06
N SER A 46 -8.06 6.92 -23.67
CA SER A 46 -7.40 7.25 -24.94
C SER A 46 -6.62 8.58 -24.90
N GLY A 47 -5.89 8.82 -23.80
CA GLY A 47 -5.08 10.03 -23.61
C GLY A 47 -5.90 11.27 -23.27
N SER A 48 -7.11 11.11 -22.73
CA SER A 48 -7.98 12.22 -22.32
C SER A 48 -7.48 12.95 -21.06
N GLN A 49 -7.68 14.27 -21.01
CA GLN A 49 -6.98 15.11 -20.04
C GLN A 49 -7.84 16.21 -19.42
N LEU A 50 -7.75 16.37 -18.10
CA LEU A 50 -8.25 17.54 -17.39
C LEU A 50 -7.03 18.30 -16.87
N ARG A 51 -6.84 19.55 -17.30
CA ARG A 51 -5.63 20.32 -17.01
C ARG A 51 -5.97 21.69 -16.44
N ALA A 52 -5.72 21.85 -15.16
CA ALA A 52 -5.63 23.12 -14.45
C ALA A 52 -4.17 23.43 -14.10
N GLY A 53 -3.96 24.49 -13.32
CA GLY A 53 -2.65 24.93 -12.85
C GLY A 53 -2.09 26.10 -13.64
N ILE A 54 -0.79 26.34 -13.51
CA ILE A 54 -0.12 27.51 -14.12
C ILE A 54 0.70 27.05 -15.32
N ALA A 55 0.42 27.66 -16.48
CA ALA A 55 1.08 27.31 -17.74
C ALA A 55 2.55 27.74 -17.77
N SER A 56 3.32 27.17 -18.71
CA SER A 56 4.77 27.36 -18.78
C SER A 56 5.16 28.82 -18.98
N GLY A 57 6.14 29.29 -18.21
CA GLY A 57 6.63 30.69 -18.28
C GLY A 57 5.64 31.75 -17.78
N LEU A 58 4.51 31.35 -17.19
CA LEU A 58 3.51 32.28 -16.64
C LEU A 58 3.58 32.35 -15.10
N GLY A 59 2.81 33.29 -14.56
CA GLY A 59 2.59 33.46 -13.13
C GLY A 59 3.61 34.38 -12.46
N THR A 60 3.39 34.60 -11.17
CA THR A 60 4.22 35.40 -10.25
C THR A 60 4.30 34.67 -8.92
N SER A 61 5.12 35.15 -7.98
CA SER A 61 5.15 34.57 -6.62
C SER A 61 3.80 34.62 -5.89
N ALA A 62 2.87 35.48 -6.32
CA ALA A 62 1.52 35.57 -5.78
C ALA A 62 0.51 34.66 -6.51
N SER A 63 0.87 34.11 -7.67
CA SER A 63 -0.01 33.28 -8.49
C SER A 63 -0.28 31.92 -7.84
N ARG A 64 -1.50 31.41 -8.03
CA ARG A 64 -1.96 30.11 -7.54
C ARG A 64 -2.70 29.41 -8.66
N GLY A 65 -2.49 28.11 -8.82
CA GLY A 65 -3.38 27.28 -9.64
C GLY A 65 -4.80 27.30 -9.07
N GLY A 66 -5.80 27.18 -9.94
CA GLY A 66 -7.16 26.82 -9.53
C GLY A 66 -7.21 25.36 -9.11
N ASP A 67 -8.38 24.80 -8.79
CA ASP A 67 -8.54 23.42 -8.31
C ASP A 67 -9.17 22.49 -9.38
N VAL A 68 -8.86 21.19 -9.29
CA VAL A 68 -9.56 20.14 -10.05
C VAL A 68 -10.38 19.31 -9.09
N VAL A 69 -11.70 19.41 -9.18
CA VAL A 69 -12.64 18.68 -8.32
C VAL A 69 -13.49 17.74 -9.17
N VAL A 70 -13.39 16.44 -8.89
CA VAL A 70 -14.11 15.39 -9.61
C VAL A 70 -14.95 14.56 -8.63
N ASN A 71 -16.26 14.55 -8.83
CA ASN A 71 -17.22 13.90 -7.94
C ASN A 71 -18.13 12.93 -8.69
N ALA A 72 -17.92 11.63 -8.46
CA ALA A 72 -18.77 10.56 -8.96
C ALA A 72 -19.56 9.92 -7.81
N THR A 73 -20.82 9.52 -8.04
CA THR A 73 -21.54 8.66 -7.08
C THR A 73 -21.23 7.17 -7.27
N GLY A 74 -20.72 6.80 -8.45
CA GLY A 74 -20.27 5.47 -8.83
C GLY A 74 -18.76 5.45 -9.03
N GLU A 75 -18.32 5.10 -10.24
CA GLU A 75 -16.91 4.86 -10.54
C GLU A 75 -16.25 6.04 -11.27
N ILE A 76 -14.99 6.31 -10.93
CA ILE A 76 -14.06 7.09 -11.75
C ILE A 76 -13.03 6.12 -12.33
N ARG A 77 -13.03 5.96 -13.65
CA ARG A 77 -12.06 5.13 -14.37
C ARG A 77 -11.18 5.98 -15.26
N MET A 78 -9.87 5.83 -15.12
CA MET A 78 -8.87 6.46 -15.97
C MET A 78 -7.95 5.38 -16.53
N THR A 79 -7.89 5.25 -17.85
CA THR A 79 -7.13 4.18 -18.48
C THR A 79 -6.33 4.70 -19.66
N GLY A 80 -5.11 4.19 -19.78
CA GLY A 80 -4.28 4.35 -20.96
C GLY A 80 -3.24 5.46 -20.86
N GLU A 81 -2.33 5.40 -21.83
CA GLU A 81 -1.22 6.32 -21.98
C GLU A 81 -1.68 7.78 -22.06
N ASP A 82 -0.95 8.68 -21.39
CA ASP A 82 -1.21 10.12 -21.38
C ASP A 82 -2.61 10.54 -20.86
N THR A 83 -3.39 9.62 -20.26
CA THR A 83 -4.63 9.93 -19.56
C THR A 83 -4.32 10.57 -18.21
N ARG A 84 -4.84 11.77 -17.93
CA ARG A 84 -4.43 12.51 -16.73
C ARG A 84 -5.41 13.58 -16.26
N MET A 85 -5.52 13.69 -14.95
CA MET A 85 -6.04 14.88 -14.28
C MET A 85 -4.83 15.60 -13.68
N ALA A 86 -4.58 16.83 -14.12
CA ALA A 86 -3.38 17.56 -13.80
C ALA A 86 -3.71 18.96 -13.31
N ASN A 87 -3.01 19.42 -12.29
CA ASN A 87 -3.09 20.74 -11.71
C ASN A 87 -1.68 21.29 -11.42
N ASP A 88 -0.80 21.14 -12.40
CA ASP A 88 0.64 21.34 -12.22
C ASP A 88 1.04 22.82 -12.29
N LEU A 89 2.11 23.17 -11.57
CA LEU A 89 2.94 24.34 -11.90
C LEU A 89 3.91 23.94 -13.01
N ARG A 90 3.72 24.41 -14.25
CA ARG A 90 4.51 23.93 -15.40
C ARG A 90 5.93 24.52 -15.43
N GLU A 91 6.75 24.00 -16.35
CA GLU A 91 8.14 24.42 -16.51
C GLU A 91 8.28 25.94 -16.66
N ASN A 92 9.27 26.53 -15.98
CA ASN A 92 9.53 27.98 -15.92
C ASN A 92 8.37 28.84 -15.37
N ALA A 93 7.27 28.24 -14.88
CA ALA A 93 6.20 28.98 -14.24
C ALA A 93 6.58 29.38 -12.81
N ILE A 94 5.97 30.45 -12.29
CA ILE A 94 6.17 30.92 -10.91
C ILE A 94 4.80 31.00 -10.23
N GLY A 95 4.70 30.44 -9.02
CA GLY A 95 3.46 30.42 -8.24
C GLY A 95 3.28 29.10 -7.50
N LYS A 96 2.09 28.84 -6.95
CA LYS A 96 1.76 27.55 -6.32
C LYS A 96 0.89 26.72 -7.25
N ALA A 97 1.16 25.42 -7.35
CA ALA A 97 0.23 24.47 -7.98
C ALA A 97 -1.08 24.42 -7.18
N GLY A 98 -2.19 24.05 -7.85
CA GLY A 98 -3.50 23.94 -7.21
C GLY A 98 -3.84 22.48 -6.87
N ASP A 99 -4.91 22.25 -6.11
CA ASP A 99 -5.18 20.92 -5.55
C ASP A 99 -6.03 20.05 -6.50
N ILE A 100 -5.94 18.74 -6.33
CA ILE A 100 -6.85 17.77 -6.96
C ILE A 100 -7.65 17.08 -5.87
N ALA A 101 -8.98 17.12 -5.96
CA ALA A 101 -9.90 16.43 -5.08
C ALA A 101 -10.79 15.47 -5.86
N VAL A 102 -10.75 14.18 -5.49
CA VAL A 102 -11.51 13.12 -6.12
C VAL A 102 -12.42 12.46 -5.10
N THR A 103 -13.72 12.36 -5.40
CA THR A 103 -14.70 11.63 -4.59
C THR A 103 -15.46 10.64 -5.47
N ALA A 104 -15.51 9.37 -5.07
CA ALA A 104 -16.18 8.29 -5.81
C ALA A 104 -16.62 7.16 -4.89
N ASN A 105 -17.39 6.20 -5.39
CA ASN A 105 -17.46 4.87 -4.78
C ASN A 105 -16.20 4.08 -5.12
N SER A 106 -15.78 4.10 -6.39
CA SER A 106 -14.55 3.44 -6.83
C SER A 106 -13.69 4.35 -7.69
N LEU A 107 -12.38 4.38 -7.45
CA LEU A 107 -11.38 5.02 -8.29
C LEU A 107 -10.43 3.97 -8.88
N VAL A 108 -10.28 3.95 -10.20
CA VAL A 108 -9.43 3.00 -10.92
C VAL A 108 -8.53 3.75 -11.91
N LEU A 109 -7.21 3.66 -11.71
CA LEU A 109 -6.19 4.18 -12.62
C LEU A 109 -5.35 3.03 -13.17
N THR A 110 -5.38 2.82 -14.50
CA THR A 110 -4.62 1.75 -15.17
C THR A 110 -3.75 2.25 -16.33
N ASP A 111 -2.77 1.45 -16.71
CA ASP A 111 -1.98 1.60 -17.95
C ASP A 111 -1.27 2.95 -18.10
N GLY A 112 -0.79 3.50 -16.98
CA GLY A 112 -0.05 4.76 -16.93
C GLY A 112 -0.90 6.00 -16.71
N ALA A 113 -2.17 5.87 -16.32
CA ALA A 113 -3.04 7.01 -16.01
C ALA A 113 -2.64 7.72 -14.70
N GLN A 114 -2.76 9.06 -14.65
CA GLN A 114 -2.17 9.86 -13.57
C GLN A 114 -3.09 10.94 -12.99
N LEU A 115 -3.04 11.11 -11.66
CA LEU A 115 -3.46 12.33 -10.96
C LEU A 115 -2.20 13.12 -10.60
N SER A 116 -2.05 14.37 -11.02
CA SER A 116 -0.82 15.15 -10.79
C SER A 116 -1.09 16.57 -10.33
N SER A 117 -0.57 16.94 -9.17
CA SER A 117 -0.47 18.33 -8.69
C SER A 117 1.00 18.69 -8.42
N SER A 118 1.86 18.41 -9.40
CA SER A 118 3.30 18.52 -9.24
C SER A 118 3.82 19.92 -9.61
N THR A 119 5.00 20.27 -9.12
CA THR A 119 5.70 21.50 -9.51
C THR A 119 6.89 21.20 -10.41
N PHE A 120 6.89 21.79 -11.60
CA PHE A 120 7.96 21.80 -12.60
C PHE A 120 8.65 23.18 -12.68
N GLY A 121 8.18 24.17 -11.91
CA GLY A 121 8.60 25.57 -11.96
C GLY A 121 9.23 26.05 -10.64
N THR A 122 9.01 27.32 -10.31
CA THR A 122 9.39 27.92 -9.02
C THR A 122 8.17 28.17 -8.16
N GLY A 123 7.98 27.30 -7.17
CA GLY A 123 6.98 27.36 -6.12
C GLY A 123 6.44 25.96 -5.78
N ASP A 124 5.58 25.89 -4.76
CA ASP A 124 5.17 24.63 -4.12
C ASP A 124 4.24 23.80 -5.01
N GLY A 125 4.33 22.47 -4.88
CA GLY A 125 3.33 21.52 -5.39
C GLY A 125 2.02 21.65 -4.61
N GLY A 126 0.91 21.21 -5.23
CA GLY A 126 -0.40 21.18 -4.59
C GLY A 126 -0.74 19.76 -4.14
N ASN A 127 -1.83 19.59 -3.43
CA ASN A 127 -2.23 18.32 -2.83
C ASN A 127 -3.08 17.47 -3.77
N VAL A 128 -3.06 16.15 -3.56
CA VAL A 128 -3.99 15.20 -4.18
C VAL A 128 -4.77 14.52 -3.07
N VAL A 129 -6.08 14.74 -3.01
CA VAL A 129 -6.99 14.15 -2.01
C VAL A 129 -7.96 13.21 -2.71
N ILE A 130 -7.98 11.96 -2.27
CA ILE A 130 -8.82 10.90 -2.82
C ILE A 130 -9.71 10.35 -1.70
N ALA A 131 -11.02 10.37 -1.91
CA ALA A 131 -12.00 9.75 -1.02
C ALA A 131 -12.88 8.78 -1.84
N ALA A 132 -12.67 7.48 -1.68
CA ALA A 132 -13.51 6.47 -2.32
C ALA A 132 -13.54 5.17 -1.52
N ASP A 133 -14.60 4.36 -1.63
CA ASP A 133 -14.66 3.07 -0.91
C ASP A 133 -13.56 2.10 -1.37
N ARG A 134 -13.24 2.10 -2.67
CA ARG A 134 -12.13 1.32 -3.24
C ARG A 134 -11.27 2.19 -4.15
N VAL A 135 -9.96 2.14 -3.94
CA VAL A 135 -8.96 2.82 -4.77
C VAL A 135 -7.98 1.79 -5.34
N SER A 136 -7.80 1.80 -6.65
CA SER A 136 -6.88 0.90 -7.37
C SER A 136 -5.98 1.70 -8.31
N PHE A 137 -4.67 1.54 -8.14
CA PHE A 137 -3.66 1.98 -9.11
C PHE A 137 -2.96 0.74 -9.65
N ASP A 138 -3.01 0.53 -10.95
CA ASP A 138 -2.47 -0.67 -11.57
C ASP A 138 -1.60 -0.38 -12.78
N GLY A 139 -0.41 -0.99 -12.79
CA GLY A 139 0.44 -1.05 -13.96
C GLY A 139 1.18 0.23 -14.30
N VAL A 140 1.78 0.19 -15.48
CA VAL A 140 2.63 1.22 -16.06
C VAL A 140 2.24 1.43 -17.52
N ARG A 141 2.73 2.52 -18.14
CA ARG A 141 2.64 2.70 -19.60
C ARG A 141 3.32 1.54 -20.31
N ALA A 142 2.91 1.27 -21.55
CA ALA A 142 3.50 0.21 -22.37
C ALA A 142 5.02 0.38 -22.62
N ASP A 143 5.52 1.63 -22.64
CA ASP A 143 6.95 1.95 -22.76
C ASP A 143 7.72 1.89 -21.41
N GLU A 144 6.98 1.66 -20.32
CA GLU A 144 7.38 1.72 -18.92
C GLU A 144 8.10 3.03 -18.53
N GLN A 145 7.80 4.16 -19.20
CA GLN A 145 8.35 5.47 -18.86
C GLN A 145 7.46 6.27 -17.90
N GLY A 146 6.27 5.77 -17.61
CA GLY A 146 5.33 6.37 -16.67
C GLY A 146 4.52 5.30 -15.97
N VAL A 147 4.18 5.55 -14.72
CA VAL A 147 3.41 4.61 -13.89
C VAL A 147 2.01 5.15 -13.67
N SER A 148 1.04 4.25 -13.44
CA SER A 148 -0.26 4.65 -12.91
C SER A 148 -0.08 5.18 -11.49
N GLY A 149 -0.72 6.30 -11.14
CA GLY A 149 -0.46 6.86 -9.81
C GLY A 149 -1.02 8.23 -9.49
N ALA A 150 -0.76 8.65 -8.26
CA ALA A 150 -1.00 10.00 -7.75
C ALA A 150 0.34 10.69 -7.45
N PHE A 151 0.48 11.94 -7.91
CA PHE A 151 1.73 12.70 -7.89
C PHE A 151 1.50 14.10 -7.30
N SER A 152 2.33 14.46 -6.34
CA SER A 152 2.34 15.76 -5.64
C SER A 152 3.79 16.16 -5.33
N ARG A 153 4.65 16.07 -6.35
CA ARG A 153 6.11 16.10 -6.21
C ARG A 153 6.74 17.38 -6.74
N VAL A 154 7.99 17.62 -6.33
CA VAL A 154 8.88 18.62 -6.94
C VAL A 154 9.69 17.94 -8.03
N GLU A 155 9.56 18.39 -9.27
CA GLU A 155 10.19 17.75 -10.42
C GLU A 155 11.65 18.19 -10.60
N SER A 156 12.37 17.49 -11.48
CA SER A 156 13.78 17.80 -11.69
C SER A 156 13.95 19.23 -12.21
N ARG A 157 14.87 19.99 -11.60
CA ARG A 157 15.13 21.42 -11.85
C ARG A 157 14.04 22.39 -11.35
N ALA A 158 12.97 21.89 -10.74
CA ALA A 158 12.00 22.74 -10.04
C ALA A 158 12.54 23.17 -8.67
N ARG A 159 11.95 24.25 -8.12
CA ARG A 159 12.25 24.75 -6.78
C ARG A 159 10.96 25.04 -6.02
N GLY A 160 10.75 24.41 -4.89
CA GLY A 160 9.55 24.51 -4.05
C GLY A 160 9.43 23.27 -3.18
N ASN A 161 8.41 23.20 -2.33
CA ASN A 161 8.15 22.01 -1.52
C ASN A 161 7.11 21.09 -2.19
N GLY A 162 7.21 19.79 -1.93
CA GLY A 162 6.20 18.80 -2.34
C GLY A 162 4.88 19.03 -1.59
N GLY A 163 3.76 18.69 -2.24
CA GLY A 163 2.44 18.71 -1.61
C GLY A 163 2.11 17.35 -1.00
N THR A 164 0.91 17.15 -0.46
CA THR A 164 0.51 15.88 0.16
C THR A 164 -0.34 15.01 -0.77
N VAL A 165 -0.07 13.70 -0.80
CA VAL A 165 -1.02 12.71 -1.34
C VAL A 165 -1.80 12.08 -0.18
N GLN A 166 -3.11 12.30 -0.14
CA GLN A 166 -3.98 11.81 0.93
C GLN A 166 -5.08 10.90 0.37
N ILE A 167 -5.21 9.70 0.93
CA ILE A 167 -6.18 8.69 0.50
C ILE A 167 -7.03 8.26 1.69
N PHE A 168 -8.35 8.41 1.55
CA PHE A 168 -9.37 7.88 2.45
C PHE A 168 -10.14 6.79 1.72
N THR A 169 -10.08 5.56 2.23
CA THR A 169 -10.71 4.41 1.56
C THR A 169 -11.10 3.30 2.52
N GLN A 170 -11.79 2.28 2.04
CA GLN A 170 -11.86 0.99 2.74
C GLN A 170 -10.70 0.11 2.29
N VAL A 171 -10.45 0.06 0.99
CA VAL A 171 -9.40 -0.75 0.36
C VAL A 171 -8.54 0.09 -0.59
N LEU A 172 -7.22 0.04 -0.41
CA LEU A 172 -6.24 0.55 -1.36
C LEU A 172 -5.43 -0.60 -1.96
N GLU A 173 -5.37 -0.66 -3.28
CA GLU A 173 -4.52 -1.57 -4.03
C GLU A 173 -3.59 -0.79 -4.97
N VAL A 174 -2.29 -1.05 -4.86
CA VAL A 174 -1.24 -0.50 -5.72
C VAL A 174 -0.45 -1.66 -6.29
N THR A 175 -0.60 -1.92 -7.59
CA THR A 175 -0.14 -3.16 -8.21
C THR A 175 0.68 -2.95 -9.48
N ASN A 176 1.49 -3.94 -9.83
CA ASN A 176 2.21 -4.05 -11.10
C ASN A 176 3.08 -2.82 -11.48
N GLY A 177 3.72 -2.19 -10.49
CA GLY A 177 4.63 -1.05 -10.68
C GLY A 177 3.99 0.33 -10.61
N ALA A 178 2.69 0.40 -10.29
CA ALA A 178 2.01 1.66 -9.99
C ALA A 178 2.54 2.32 -8.69
N GLY A 179 2.16 3.57 -8.43
CA GLY A 179 2.59 4.18 -7.18
C GLY A 179 1.99 5.51 -6.76
N LEU A 180 2.38 5.93 -5.56
CA LEU A 180 2.04 7.19 -4.93
C LEU A 180 3.32 8.00 -4.71
N PHE A 181 3.33 9.27 -5.11
CA PHE A 181 4.57 10.05 -5.17
C PHE A 181 4.37 11.45 -4.61
N SER A 182 5.16 11.77 -3.58
CA SER A 182 5.26 13.10 -2.97
C SER A 182 6.72 13.55 -2.81
N ALA A 183 7.63 12.88 -3.51
CA ALA A 183 9.08 13.11 -3.48
C ALA A 183 9.51 14.51 -3.96
N THR A 184 10.78 14.87 -3.69
CA THR A 184 11.45 16.05 -4.27
C THR A 184 12.65 15.63 -5.14
N LEU A 185 12.53 15.82 -6.46
CA LEU A 185 13.58 15.60 -7.47
C LEU A 185 14.38 16.89 -7.76
N GLY A 186 13.99 18.02 -7.16
CA GLY A 186 14.53 19.36 -7.38
C GLY A 186 15.10 19.97 -6.09
N PHE A 187 14.76 21.23 -5.83
CA PHE A 187 15.18 21.95 -4.62
C PHE A 187 13.98 22.26 -3.72
N GLY A 188 14.00 21.80 -2.48
CA GLY A 188 12.97 21.98 -1.45
C GLY A 188 12.56 20.64 -0.83
N ASP A 189 11.79 20.72 0.26
CA ASP A 189 11.43 19.55 1.06
C ASP A 189 10.43 18.64 0.31
N GLY A 190 10.54 17.32 0.52
CA GLY A 190 9.57 16.34 0.08
C GLY A 190 8.24 16.53 0.80
N GLY A 191 7.14 16.19 0.14
CA GLY A 191 5.81 16.20 0.74
C GLY A 191 5.45 14.86 1.38
N ASN A 192 4.27 14.82 1.99
CA ASN A 192 3.81 13.65 2.75
C ASN A 192 2.88 12.74 1.94
N ILE A 193 2.83 11.47 2.34
CA ILE A 193 1.80 10.52 1.89
C ILE A 193 1.03 10.05 3.12
N ILE A 194 -0.29 10.20 3.10
CA ILE A 194 -1.18 9.80 4.20
C ILE A 194 -2.25 8.86 3.67
N ILE A 195 -2.25 7.62 4.13
CA ILE A 195 -3.21 6.59 3.73
C ILE A 195 -4.04 6.22 4.96
N LYS A 196 -5.35 6.38 4.86
CA LYS A 196 -6.33 5.98 5.87
C LYS A 196 -7.32 5.02 5.23
N ALA A 197 -7.05 3.73 5.39
CA ALA A 197 -7.92 2.65 4.93
C ALA A 197 -8.66 2.04 6.13
N SER A 198 -9.97 1.80 6.04
CA SER A 198 -10.70 1.15 7.13
C SER A 198 -10.55 -0.37 7.16
N ASP A 199 -9.97 -0.98 6.12
CA ASP A 199 -9.80 -2.43 6.01
C ASP A 199 -8.39 -2.84 5.57
N ARG A 200 -7.99 -2.55 4.33
CA ARG A 200 -6.73 -3.08 3.77
C ARG A 200 -5.98 -2.08 2.90
N VAL A 201 -4.66 -2.07 3.05
CA VAL A 201 -3.70 -1.44 2.14
C VAL A 201 -2.79 -2.52 1.60
N SER A 202 -2.68 -2.61 0.28
CA SER A 202 -1.85 -3.60 -0.40
C SER A 202 -0.99 -2.94 -1.48
N PHE A 203 0.32 -3.05 -1.33
CA PHE A 203 1.29 -2.82 -2.39
C PHE A 203 1.81 -4.18 -2.85
N ASN A 204 1.65 -4.49 -4.13
CA ASN A 204 2.00 -5.80 -4.67
C ASN A 204 2.72 -5.72 -6.00
N GLY A 205 3.83 -6.45 -6.12
CA GLY A 205 4.45 -6.74 -7.40
C GLY A 205 5.32 -5.62 -7.96
N VAL A 206 5.79 -5.88 -9.18
CA VAL A 206 6.63 -4.98 -9.97
C VAL A 206 6.12 -4.91 -11.42
N SER A 207 6.56 -3.92 -12.19
CA SER A 207 6.24 -3.85 -13.62
C SER A 207 6.80 -5.07 -14.38
N PRO A 208 6.11 -5.56 -15.42
CA PRO A 208 6.49 -6.79 -16.10
C PRO A 208 7.91 -6.79 -16.70
N VAL A 209 8.33 -5.67 -17.31
CA VAL A 209 9.59 -5.58 -18.08
C VAL A 209 10.74 -5.02 -17.25
N ARG A 210 10.63 -3.78 -16.74
CA ARG A 210 11.73 -3.10 -16.02
C ARG A 210 11.78 -3.42 -14.53
N LYS A 211 10.83 -4.22 -14.02
CA LYS A 211 10.73 -4.60 -12.60
C LYS A 211 10.65 -3.37 -11.69
N ILE A 212 9.87 -2.37 -12.10
CA ILE A 212 9.61 -1.17 -11.29
C ILE A 212 8.70 -1.58 -10.12
N PRO A 213 9.08 -1.40 -8.85
CA PRO A 213 8.24 -1.76 -7.72
C PRO A 213 6.95 -0.97 -7.65
N SER A 214 5.87 -1.64 -7.23
CA SER A 214 4.67 -0.97 -6.70
C SER A 214 5.06 -0.23 -5.42
N ARG A 215 4.76 1.07 -5.31
CA ARG A 215 5.38 1.87 -4.24
C ARG A 215 4.63 3.11 -3.76
N ALA A 216 4.91 3.50 -2.51
CA ALA A 216 4.65 4.83 -1.98
C ALA A 216 5.98 5.50 -1.63
N VAL A 217 6.20 6.70 -2.17
CA VAL A 217 7.53 7.35 -2.16
C VAL A 217 7.42 8.84 -1.82
N SER A 218 8.01 9.24 -0.69
CA SER A 218 8.21 10.63 -0.25
C SER A 218 9.69 11.05 -0.24
N ASP A 219 10.50 10.38 -1.07
CA ASP A 219 11.97 10.48 -1.09
C ASP A 219 12.55 11.82 -1.57
N VAL A 220 13.86 11.99 -1.36
CA VAL A 220 14.74 12.93 -2.07
C VAL A 220 15.77 12.17 -2.91
N PRO A 221 15.44 11.61 -4.09
CA PRO A 221 16.22 10.53 -4.70
C PRO A 221 17.46 10.97 -5.51
N LEU A 222 17.72 12.28 -5.66
CA LEU A 222 18.89 12.77 -6.41
C LEU A 222 19.96 13.32 -5.46
N ARG A 223 21.23 12.94 -5.67
CA ARG A 223 22.39 13.49 -4.93
C ARG A 223 22.49 15.01 -4.95
N ARG A 224 21.96 15.64 -6.01
CA ARG A 224 21.93 17.10 -6.20
C ARG A 224 20.66 17.77 -5.66
N ALA A 225 19.63 16.99 -5.31
CA ALA A 225 18.44 17.54 -4.68
C ALA A 225 18.79 17.94 -3.24
N GLN A 226 18.15 19.02 -2.77
CA GLN A 226 18.38 19.58 -1.45
C GLN A 226 17.03 19.77 -0.78
N GLY A 227 16.84 19.19 0.40
CA GLY A 227 15.58 19.19 1.13
C GLY A 227 15.48 17.99 2.06
N LYS A 228 14.61 18.07 3.06
CA LYS A 228 14.25 16.93 3.90
C LYS A 228 13.32 15.99 3.13
N GLY A 229 13.43 14.68 3.37
CA GLY A 229 12.43 13.71 2.92
C GLY A 229 11.08 13.98 3.61
N GLY A 230 9.99 13.65 2.94
CA GLY A 230 8.66 13.77 3.52
C GLY A 230 8.23 12.49 4.24
N ASN A 231 7.19 12.55 5.05
CA ASN A 231 6.72 11.42 5.85
C ASN A 231 5.71 10.54 5.10
N LEU A 232 5.64 9.26 5.49
CA LEU A 232 4.61 8.33 5.07
C LEU A 232 3.85 7.80 6.29
N GLU A 233 2.54 8.01 6.32
CA GLU A 233 1.65 7.55 7.39
C GLU A 233 0.58 6.60 6.82
N ILE A 234 0.47 5.40 7.39
CA ILE A 234 -0.50 4.39 6.97
C ILE A 234 -1.31 3.94 8.18
N PHE A 235 -2.63 4.12 8.12
CA PHE A 235 -3.59 3.64 9.09
C PHE A 235 -4.52 2.64 8.40
N THR A 236 -4.55 1.39 8.89
CA THR A 236 -5.31 0.29 8.28
C THR A 236 -5.64 -0.82 9.29
N LYS A 237 -6.45 -1.83 8.92
CA LYS A 237 -6.45 -3.08 9.69
C LYS A 237 -5.32 -3.98 9.25
N THR A 238 -5.15 -4.13 7.95
CA THR A 238 -4.13 -4.99 7.34
C THR A 238 -3.27 -4.18 6.36
N LEU A 239 -1.95 -4.31 6.50
CA LEU A 239 -0.97 -3.82 5.51
C LEU A 239 -0.22 -4.99 4.90
N GLU A 240 -0.19 -5.04 3.57
CA GLU A 240 0.57 -6.01 2.79
C GLU A 240 1.54 -5.28 1.85
N VAL A 241 2.84 -5.55 1.97
CA VAL A 241 3.90 -5.08 1.08
C VAL A 241 4.58 -6.31 0.51
N THR A 242 4.17 -6.74 -0.67
CA THR A 242 4.45 -8.09 -1.17
C THR A 242 4.99 -8.10 -2.60
N ASN A 243 5.67 -9.17 -2.99
CA ASN A 243 6.23 -9.37 -4.33
C ASN A 243 7.11 -8.17 -4.74
N ASP A 244 8.08 -7.82 -3.89
CA ASP A 244 9.08 -6.76 -4.10
C ASP A 244 8.54 -5.31 -4.11
N ALA A 245 7.31 -5.11 -3.62
CA ALA A 245 6.77 -3.77 -3.40
C ALA A 245 7.53 -2.99 -2.31
N GLN A 246 7.47 -1.66 -2.35
CA GLN A 246 8.30 -0.81 -1.49
C GLN A 246 7.56 0.41 -0.91
N LEU A 247 7.82 0.71 0.36
CA LEU A 247 7.43 1.95 1.03
C LEU A 247 8.71 2.72 1.38
N SER A 248 8.83 3.98 0.96
CA SER A 248 10.07 4.74 1.16
C SER A 248 9.84 6.21 1.49
N ALA A 249 10.62 6.71 2.45
CA ALA A 249 10.75 8.11 2.83
C ALA A 249 12.23 8.55 2.89
N SER A 250 13.07 7.94 2.04
CA SER A 250 14.53 8.03 2.06
C SER A 250 15.07 9.34 1.46
N THR A 251 16.29 9.73 1.83
CA THR A 251 17.02 10.85 1.22
C THR A 251 18.33 10.37 0.58
N PHE A 252 18.50 10.65 -0.71
CA PHE A 252 19.75 10.48 -1.43
C PHE A 252 20.43 11.83 -1.71
N GLY A 253 19.76 12.94 -1.40
CA GLY A 253 20.24 14.31 -1.53
C GLY A 253 20.71 14.89 -0.20
N ILE A 254 20.89 16.22 -0.17
CA ILE A 254 21.33 16.96 1.03
C ILE A 254 20.12 17.29 1.91
N GLY A 255 20.03 16.65 3.08
CA GLY A 255 18.96 16.84 4.06
C GLY A 255 18.63 15.52 4.77
N ASN A 256 17.89 15.56 5.87
CA ASN A 256 17.49 14.35 6.61
C ASN A 256 16.39 13.59 5.86
N ALA A 257 16.33 12.27 6.02
CA ALA A 257 15.22 11.47 5.51
C ALA A 257 13.93 11.77 6.30
N GLY A 258 12.79 11.40 5.72
CA GLY A 258 11.49 11.45 6.39
C GLY A 258 11.25 10.21 7.24
N ASN A 259 10.13 10.21 7.97
CA ASN A 259 9.74 9.11 8.85
C ASN A 259 8.62 8.28 8.24
N ILE A 260 8.55 7.00 8.63
CA ILE A 260 7.44 6.11 8.28
C ILE A 260 6.71 5.67 9.55
N LEU A 261 5.40 5.93 9.60
CA LEU A 261 4.49 5.45 10.62
C LEU A 261 3.48 4.48 10.01
N ILE A 262 3.44 3.26 10.51
CA ILE A 262 2.45 2.24 10.15
C ILE A 262 1.67 1.89 11.41
N ASP A 263 0.36 2.09 11.37
CA ASP A 263 -0.58 1.65 12.40
C ASP A 263 -1.60 0.69 11.76
N ALA A 264 -1.39 -0.60 12.00
CA ALA A 264 -2.21 -1.67 11.46
C ALA A 264 -2.89 -2.43 12.61
N THR A 265 -4.21 -2.39 12.71
CA THR A 265 -4.92 -2.96 13.87
C THR A 265 -5.02 -4.48 13.87
N SER A 266 -4.52 -5.17 12.83
CA SER A 266 -4.56 -6.62 12.72
C SER A 266 -3.22 -7.23 12.35
N ASN A 267 -2.62 -6.87 11.20
CA ASN A 267 -1.32 -7.41 10.82
C ASN A 267 -0.59 -6.53 9.79
N VAL A 268 0.74 -6.67 9.80
CA VAL A 268 1.65 -6.18 8.76
C VAL A 268 2.39 -7.39 8.17
N LYS A 269 2.31 -7.55 6.86
CA LYS A 269 3.05 -8.56 6.10
C LYS A 269 3.98 -7.88 5.10
N ILE A 270 5.26 -8.21 5.17
CA ILE A 270 6.27 -7.74 4.21
C ILE A 270 6.94 -8.98 3.61
N ALA A 271 6.77 -9.21 2.31
CA ALA A 271 7.30 -10.40 1.66
C ALA A 271 7.90 -10.15 0.27
N GLY A 272 9.15 -10.55 0.07
CA GLY A 272 9.87 -10.46 -1.21
C GLY A 272 9.75 -11.72 -2.07
N ASP A 273 10.21 -11.61 -3.33
CA ASP A 273 10.38 -12.71 -4.29
C ASP A 273 11.73 -12.57 -5.04
N PHE A 274 11.99 -11.44 -5.72
CA PHE A 274 13.22 -11.20 -6.51
C PHE A 274 14.10 -10.05 -6.00
N ARG A 275 13.51 -9.03 -5.37
CA ARG A 275 14.18 -7.82 -4.86
C ARG A 275 13.57 -7.48 -3.51
N PHE A 276 14.37 -7.06 -2.54
CA PHE A 276 13.90 -6.78 -1.18
C PHE A 276 12.58 -5.98 -1.15
N ALA A 277 11.48 -6.63 -0.75
CA ALA A 277 10.24 -5.96 -0.39
C ALA A 277 10.44 -5.31 0.97
N GLY A 278 9.99 -4.07 1.15
CA GLY A 278 10.32 -3.43 2.41
C GLY A 278 9.83 -2.02 2.65
N VAL A 279 10.21 -1.57 3.84
CA VAL A 279 9.98 -0.24 4.39
C VAL A 279 11.34 0.41 4.62
N PHE A 280 11.57 1.56 4.00
CA PHE A 280 12.90 2.16 3.90
C PHE A 280 12.89 3.65 4.29
N VAL A 281 13.78 4.03 5.22
CA VAL A 281 14.07 5.42 5.57
C VAL A 281 15.57 5.69 5.53
N ALA A 282 16.17 5.48 4.38
CA ALA A 282 17.62 5.55 4.26
C ALA A 282 18.15 6.98 4.04
N SER A 283 19.40 7.23 4.47
CA SER A 283 20.15 8.44 4.09
C SER A 283 21.46 8.09 3.41
N PHE A 284 21.72 8.59 2.20
CA PHE A 284 22.91 8.23 1.42
C PHE A 284 23.97 9.34 1.30
N THR A 285 23.73 10.50 1.91
CA THR A 285 24.71 11.60 1.98
C THR A 285 24.74 12.16 3.41
N SER A 286 25.05 13.45 3.60
CA SER A 286 25.30 14.07 4.90
C SER A 286 24.08 14.25 5.82
N GLY A 287 22.91 13.72 5.46
CA GLY A 287 21.70 13.75 6.30
C GLY A 287 21.65 12.58 7.28
N ASN A 288 20.88 12.74 8.38
CA ASN A 288 20.51 11.58 9.20
C ASN A 288 19.42 10.76 8.48
N ALA A 289 19.46 9.44 8.66
CA ALA A 289 18.33 8.58 8.33
C ALA A 289 17.12 8.90 9.23
N GLY A 290 15.93 8.53 8.76
CA GLY A 290 14.65 8.80 9.43
C GLY A 290 14.27 7.65 10.36
N ASP A 291 13.13 7.78 11.03
CA ASP A 291 12.64 6.75 11.95
C ASP A 291 11.51 5.92 11.30
N ILE A 292 11.48 4.62 11.60
CA ILE A 292 10.36 3.72 11.28
C ILE A 292 9.65 3.35 12.58
N THR A 293 8.33 3.55 12.63
CA THR A 293 7.47 3.05 13.70
C THR A 293 6.38 2.16 13.13
N ILE A 294 6.26 0.93 13.64
CA ILE A 294 5.20 -0.01 13.26
C ILE A 294 4.45 -0.46 14.51
N ASN A 295 3.15 -0.15 14.56
CA ASN A 295 2.22 -0.59 15.59
C ASN A 295 1.28 -1.64 14.98
N THR A 296 1.32 -2.87 15.48
CA THR A 296 0.45 -3.93 14.98
C THR A 296 0.42 -5.14 15.91
N PRO A 297 -0.67 -5.92 15.94
CA PRO A 297 -0.64 -7.19 16.65
C PRO A 297 0.39 -8.18 16.09
N LYS A 298 0.52 -8.27 14.76
CA LYS A 298 1.42 -9.23 14.09
C LYS A 298 2.27 -8.55 13.03
N ILE A 299 3.57 -8.88 13.00
CA ILE A 299 4.48 -8.61 11.89
C ILE A 299 4.98 -9.95 11.34
N SER A 300 4.90 -10.15 10.03
CA SER A 300 5.52 -11.29 9.34
C SER A 300 6.44 -10.76 8.24
N LEU A 301 7.74 -11.01 8.38
CA LEU A 301 8.76 -10.74 7.38
C LEU A 301 9.16 -12.06 6.71
N ASP A 302 9.16 -12.07 5.38
CA ASP A 302 9.55 -13.23 4.56
C ASP A 302 10.35 -12.74 3.35
N GLN A 303 11.69 -12.77 3.42
CA GLN A 303 12.54 -11.92 2.56
C GLN A 303 12.14 -10.43 2.65
N GLY A 304 11.61 -10.04 3.80
CA GLY A 304 11.11 -8.70 4.06
C GLY A 304 12.16 -7.83 4.76
N VAL A 305 12.22 -6.56 4.40
CA VAL A 305 13.19 -5.60 4.94
C VAL A 305 12.50 -4.43 5.63
N VAL A 306 12.95 -4.11 6.82
CA VAL A 306 12.65 -2.87 7.54
C VAL A 306 13.99 -2.18 7.79
N SER A 307 14.28 -1.11 7.04
CA SER A 307 15.61 -0.49 7.02
C SER A 307 15.53 1.01 7.30
N ALA A 308 16.22 1.43 8.36
CA ALA A 308 16.53 2.81 8.72
C ALA A 308 18.05 3.07 8.60
N GLU A 309 18.67 2.50 7.58
CA GLU A 309 20.12 2.57 7.38
C GLU A 309 20.61 3.94 6.91
N SER A 310 21.85 4.29 7.24
CA SER A 310 22.50 5.47 6.69
C SER A 310 23.88 5.15 6.12
N ALA A 311 24.21 5.69 4.95
CA ALA A 311 25.57 5.62 4.41
C ALA A 311 26.55 6.54 5.15
N SER A 312 26.06 7.56 5.89
CA SER A 312 26.92 8.43 6.69
C SER A 312 26.23 9.03 7.92
N VAL A 313 26.99 9.67 8.82
CA VAL A 313 26.48 10.36 10.02
C VAL A 313 25.83 9.40 11.04
N ASN A 314 24.50 9.29 11.10
CA ASN A 314 23.79 8.44 12.05
C ASN A 314 22.70 7.63 11.34
N GLY A 315 22.59 6.36 11.71
CA GLY A 315 21.45 5.51 11.37
C GLY A 315 20.17 6.03 12.04
N GLY A 316 19.03 5.70 11.44
CA GLY A 316 17.71 6.02 11.97
C GLY A 316 17.25 5.00 13.00
N ASN A 317 16.17 5.27 13.72
CA ASN A 317 15.64 4.34 14.70
C ASN A 317 14.49 3.51 14.15
N VAL A 318 14.41 2.25 14.59
CA VAL A 318 13.28 1.37 14.30
C VAL A 318 12.55 1.03 15.60
N THR A 319 11.26 1.32 15.66
CA THR A 319 10.40 0.96 16.79
C THR A 319 9.27 0.04 16.33
N LEU A 320 9.22 -1.17 16.88
CA LEU A 320 8.18 -2.15 16.60
C LEU A 320 7.36 -2.40 17.87
N ASN A 321 6.09 -2.01 17.87
CA ASN A 321 5.15 -2.27 18.95
C ASN A 321 4.23 -3.42 18.54
N ILE A 322 4.46 -4.59 19.14
CA ILE A 322 3.86 -5.88 18.71
C ILE A 322 3.05 -6.47 19.86
N ARG A 323 1.81 -6.89 19.58
CA ARG A 323 0.94 -7.53 20.61
C ARG A 323 1.03 -9.05 20.64
N ASP A 324 1.18 -9.69 19.48
CA ASP A 324 1.00 -11.14 19.34
C ASP A 324 2.30 -11.83 18.88
N ILE A 325 2.87 -11.47 17.73
CA ILE A 325 4.09 -12.13 17.20
C ILE A 325 4.87 -11.28 16.19
N LEU A 326 6.22 -11.39 16.23
CA LEU A 326 7.13 -11.03 15.15
C LEU A 326 7.72 -12.32 14.55
N GLU A 327 7.40 -12.59 13.29
CA GLU A 327 7.95 -13.72 12.52
C GLU A 327 9.00 -13.22 11.53
N LEU A 328 10.19 -13.84 11.56
CA LEU A 328 11.30 -13.57 10.64
C LEU A 328 11.62 -14.84 9.85
N LYS A 329 11.50 -14.76 8.51
CA LYS A 329 11.73 -15.89 7.59
C LYS A 329 12.60 -15.47 6.41
N ASN A 330 13.31 -16.42 5.83
CA ASN A 330 14.00 -16.32 4.55
C ASN A 330 14.76 -15.00 4.39
N THR A 331 15.90 -14.82 5.05
CA THR A 331 16.77 -13.64 4.93
C THR A 331 16.08 -12.30 5.25
N SER A 332 15.14 -12.31 6.19
CA SER A 332 14.47 -11.07 6.62
C SER A 332 15.41 -10.17 7.41
N SER A 333 15.27 -8.85 7.27
CA SER A 333 16.19 -7.90 7.90
C SER A 333 15.45 -6.76 8.59
N ILE A 334 15.86 -6.47 9.82
CA ILE A 334 15.51 -5.23 10.54
C ILE A 334 16.83 -4.50 10.82
N SER A 335 17.07 -3.37 10.16
CA SER A 335 18.37 -2.70 10.21
C SER A 335 18.27 -1.22 10.54
N ALA A 336 19.16 -0.78 11.41
CA ALA A 336 19.48 0.62 11.75
C ALA A 336 20.99 0.87 11.56
N THR A 337 21.66 0.04 10.76
CA THR A 337 23.11 0.08 10.54
C THR A 337 23.52 1.38 9.87
N ALA A 338 24.71 1.90 10.23
CA ALA A 338 25.21 3.14 9.67
C ALA A 338 26.68 3.11 9.27
N GLY A 339 26.96 3.78 8.16
CA GLY A 339 28.28 4.04 7.64
C GLY A 339 28.84 2.95 6.75
N ASP A 340 29.82 3.37 5.96
CA ASP A 340 30.66 2.50 5.13
C ASP A 340 32.14 2.90 5.29
N SER A 341 33.02 2.28 4.49
CA SER A 341 34.45 2.58 4.51
C SER A 341 34.86 3.97 4.05
N GLN A 342 33.97 4.69 3.37
CA GLN A 342 34.23 6.04 2.89
C GLN A 342 33.80 7.10 3.89
N PHE A 343 32.61 6.95 4.49
CA PHE A 343 31.99 8.01 5.28
C PHE A 343 31.91 7.71 6.78
N GLY A 344 31.95 6.43 7.18
CA GLY A 344 31.70 6.05 8.57
C GLY A 344 30.28 6.39 9.04
N GLY A 345 30.02 6.26 10.34
CA GLY A 345 28.72 6.58 10.94
C GLY A 345 28.49 5.90 12.28
N ASN A 346 27.49 6.36 13.03
CA ASN A 346 27.03 5.71 14.26
C ASN A 346 25.72 4.96 13.99
N GLY A 347 25.62 3.72 14.45
CA GLY A 347 24.42 2.90 14.30
C GLY A 347 23.23 3.55 15.01
N GLY A 348 22.04 3.44 14.41
CA GLY A 348 20.78 3.84 15.02
C GLY A 348 20.29 2.84 16.05
N ASN A 349 19.15 3.11 16.70
CA ASN A 349 18.62 2.23 17.73
C ASN A 349 17.43 1.41 17.25
N ILE A 350 17.30 0.19 17.76
CA ILE A 350 16.16 -0.69 17.47
C ILE A 350 15.46 -1.00 18.78
N VAL A 351 14.17 -0.70 18.87
CA VAL A 351 13.32 -1.05 20.01
C VAL A 351 12.21 -1.98 19.54
N ILE A 352 12.18 -3.19 20.09
CA ILE A 352 11.10 -4.15 19.88
C ILE A 352 10.34 -4.27 21.20
N HIS A 353 9.15 -3.68 21.24
CA HIS A 353 8.25 -3.72 22.39
C HIS A 353 7.16 -4.77 22.15
N ALA A 354 7.34 -5.93 22.75
CA ALA A 354 6.53 -7.12 22.54
C ALA A 354 6.25 -7.87 23.89
N PRO A 355 5.91 -7.17 24.99
CA PRO A 355 6.00 -7.71 26.37
C PRO A 355 5.18 -9.00 26.61
N ASP A 356 4.09 -9.19 25.86
CA ASP A 356 3.22 -10.38 25.91
C ASP A 356 3.32 -11.26 24.66
N ALA A 357 4.16 -10.89 23.70
CA ALA A 357 4.31 -11.49 22.38
C ALA A 357 5.60 -12.31 22.27
N PHE A 358 5.71 -13.08 21.19
CA PHE A 358 6.91 -13.86 20.88
C PHE A 358 7.63 -13.30 19.65
N ILE A 359 8.95 -13.48 19.62
CA ILE A 359 9.78 -13.26 18.44
C ILE A 359 10.27 -14.63 17.97
N ALA A 360 10.02 -14.97 16.71
CA ALA A 360 10.40 -16.25 16.12
C ALA A 360 11.13 -16.03 14.81
N ALA A 361 12.41 -16.41 14.78
CA ALA A 361 13.19 -16.52 13.56
C ALA A 361 13.37 -17.99 13.19
N PHE A 362 13.18 -18.32 11.92
CA PHE A 362 13.28 -19.71 11.46
C PHE A 362 14.75 -20.11 11.33
N PRO A 363 15.18 -21.26 11.91
CA PRO A 363 16.60 -21.62 11.96
C PRO A 363 17.24 -21.75 10.59
N ASN A 364 18.49 -21.27 10.47
CA ASN A 364 19.31 -21.34 9.25
C ASN A 364 18.77 -20.52 8.06
N GLU A 365 17.92 -19.53 8.33
CA GLU A 365 17.35 -18.65 7.31
C GLU A 365 18.00 -17.26 7.28
N ASN A 366 19.08 -17.01 8.03
CA ASN A 366 19.86 -15.75 8.00
C ASN A 366 19.01 -14.47 8.13
N SER A 367 18.07 -14.48 9.06
CA SER A 367 17.24 -13.33 9.37
C SER A 367 17.81 -12.55 10.55
N ASP A 368 18.12 -11.28 10.32
CA ASP A 368 18.99 -10.50 11.19
C ASP A 368 18.33 -9.22 11.72
N ILE A 369 18.77 -8.82 12.91
CA ILE A 369 18.46 -7.52 13.51
C ILE A 369 19.77 -6.78 13.74
N THR A 370 20.04 -5.71 12.97
CA THR A 370 21.36 -5.08 12.92
C THR A 370 21.31 -3.58 13.22
N ALA A 371 22.21 -3.12 14.09
CA ALA A 371 22.38 -1.72 14.45
C ALA A 371 23.88 -1.37 14.45
N ASN A 372 24.62 -1.89 13.46
CA ASN A 372 26.07 -1.77 13.42
C ASN A 372 26.50 -0.35 13.02
N ALA A 373 27.77 -0.08 13.26
CA ALA A 373 28.47 1.11 12.79
C ALA A 373 29.75 0.72 12.07
N PHE A 374 30.10 1.38 10.98
CA PHE A 374 31.38 1.09 10.33
C PHE A 374 32.58 1.58 11.18
N SER A 375 32.64 2.88 11.47
CA SER A 375 33.76 3.52 12.20
C SER A 375 33.37 4.34 13.42
N GLY A 376 32.07 4.57 13.63
CA GLY A 376 31.50 5.21 14.80
C GLY A 376 31.04 4.21 15.86
N SER A 377 30.11 4.63 16.71
CA SER A 377 29.56 3.77 17.75
C SER A 377 28.44 2.89 17.23
N GLY A 378 28.48 1.60 17.57
CA GLY A 378 27.34 0.71 17.36
C GLY A 378 26.11 1.22 18.11
N GLY A 379 24.93 0.88 17.61
CA GLY A 379 23.64 1.32 18.15
C GLY A 379 23.20 0.56 19.40
N LYS A 380 22.01 0.88 19.89
CA LYS A 380 21.36 0.13 20.97
C LYS A 380 20.18 -0.66 20.46
N ILE A 381 20.19 -1.97 20.69
CA ILE A 381 19.05 -2.85 20.43
C ILE A 381 18.42 -3.23 21.77
N THR A 382 17.15 -2.90 21.95
CA THR A 382 16.36 -3.27 23.15
C THR A 382 15.16 -4.08 22.75
N ILE A 383 15.09 -5.33 23.23
CA ILE A 383 14.00 -6.26 22.96
C ILE A 383 13.31 -6.58 24.28
N ASN A 384 12.04 -6.21 24.40
CA ASN A 384 11.20 -6.61 25.52
C ASN A 384 10.17 -7.60 24.99
N THR A 385 10.26 -8.86 25.39
CA THR A 385 9.43 -9.92 24.82
C THR A 385 8.98 -10.93 25.86
N LYS A 386 7.91 -11.68 25.59
CA LYS A 386 7.58 -12.86 26.39
C LYS A 386 8.59 -13.98 26.15
N GLY A 387 9.07 -14.11 24.91
CA GLY A 387 10.11 -15.06 24.54
C GLY A 387 10.68 -14.78 23.15
N ILE A 388 11.92 -15.22 22.92
CA ILE A 388 12.63 -15.08 21.64
C ILE A 388 13.23 -16.43 21.25
N PHE A 389 13.00 -16.84 20.01
CA PHE A 389 13.39 -18.17 19.53
C PHE A 389 14.07 -18.10 18.16
N GLY A 390 15.12 -18.90 18.01
CA GLY A 390 15.80 -19.12 16.72
C GLY A 390 16.68 -17.96 16.26
N ILE A 391 16.89 -16.93 17.07
CA ILE A 391 17.77 -15.79 16.82
C ILE A 391 18.50 -15.41 18.11
N ALA A 392 19.77 -15.01 18.03
CA ALA A 392 20.59 -14.72 19.20
C ALA A 392 21.54 -13.52 18.98
N PRO A 393 21.95 -12.83 20.04
CA PRO A 393 23.03 -11.84 19.96
C PRO A 393 24.33 -12.48 19.47
N LEU A 394 25.04 -11.77 18.59
CA LEU A 394 26.37 -12.15 18.12
C LEU A 394 27.34 -10.99 18.37
N THR A 395 28.44 -11.27 19.07
CA THR A 395 29.48 -10.27 19.31
C THR A 395 30.39 -10.11 18.10
N ARG A 396 31.10 -8.98 18.03
CA ARG A 396 32.08 -8.71 16.98
C ARG A 396 33.17 -9.80 16.90
N ASP A 397 33.69 -10.24 18.05
CA ASP A 397 34.78 -11.22 18.09
C ASP A 397 34.30 -12.62 17.69
N GLU A 398 33.07 -12.99 18.06
CA GLU A 398 32.45 -14.21 17.55
C GLU A 398 32.27 -14.16 16.04
N LEU A 399 31.80 -13.02 15.49
CA LEU A 399 31.67 -12.85 14.04
C LEU A 399 33.02 -12.96 13.31
N VAL A 400 34.09 -12.34 13.85
CA VAL A 400 35.46 -12.47 13.31
C VAL A 400 35.88 -13.94 13.26
N ASN A 401 35.64 -14.70 14.33
CA ASN A 401 36.00 -16.11 14.40
C ASN A 401 35.18 -16.95 13.42
N LEU A 402 33.89 -16.67 13.28
CA LEU A 402 32.99 -17.37 12.36
C LEU A 402 33.32 -17.11 10.89
N LEU A 403 33.68 -15.86 10.55
CA LEU A 403 34.05 -15.47 9.19
C LEU A 403 35.53 -15.74 8.85
N GLY A 404 36.38 -15.94 9.86
CA GLY A 404 37.82 -16.14 9.68
C GLY A 404 38.56 -14.91 9.18
N THR A 405 38.01 -13.71 9.38
CA THR A 405 38.57 -12.44 8.90
C THR A 405 38.36 -11.34 9.93
N SER A 406 39.36 -10.49 10.11
CA SER A 406 39.28 -9.27 10.91
C SER A 406 39.11 -8.02 10.05
N ASN A 407 39.01 -8.17 8.72
CA ASN A 407 38.79 -7.07 7.80
C ASN A 407 37.42 -6.45 8.06
N SER A 408 37.39 -5.18 8.49
CA SER A 408 36.15 -4.48 8.83
C SER A 408 35.14 -4.39 7.68
N GLU A 409 35.58 -4.38 6.42
CA GLU A 409 34.68 -4.40 5.26
C GLU A 409 34.03 -5.77 5.02
N GLU A 410 34.58 -6.82 5.63
CA GLU A 410 34.09 -8.18 5.47
C GLU A 410 33.20 -8.65 6.64
N LEU A 411 33.17 -7.90 7.75
CA LEU A 411 32.38 -8.18 8.95
C LEU A 411 30.89 -7.90 8.75
N ASP A 412 30.22 -8.80 8.04
CA ASP A 412 28.81 -8.72 7.70
C ASP A 412 28.09 -10.00 8.18
N PRO A 413 27.14 -9.90 9.14
CA PRO A 413 26.37 -11.06 9.62
C PRO A 413 25.56 -11.72 8.50
N ALA A 414 25.17 -10.98 7.45
CA ALA A 414 24.40 -11.52 6.34
C ALA A 414 25.17 -12.59 5.53
N LYS A 415 26.46 -12.82 5.81
CA LYS A 415 27.28 -13.91 5.25
C LYS A 415 27.16 -15.23 6.02
N LEU A 416 26.52 -15.21 7.18
CA LEU A 416 26.28 -16.40 7.99
C LEU A 416 24.98 -17.10 7.55
N ARG A 417 24.70 -18.25 8.16
CA ARG A 417 23.39 -18.92 8.06
C ARG A 417 22.54 -18.70 9.29
N THR A 418 23.17 -18.33 10.41
CA THR A 418 22.53 -18.05 11.69
C THR A 418 21.66 -16.81 11.58
N ASN A 419 20.70 -16.70 12.48
CA ASN A 419 19.91 -15.50 12.63
C ASN A 419 20.53 -14.70 13.77
N ASP A 420 20.99 -13.49 13.49
CA ASP A 420 21.89 -12.78 14.38
C ASP A 420 21.35 -11.40 14.80
N ILE A 421 21.63 -11.02 16.06
CA ILE A 421 21.35 -9.68 16.60
C ILE A 421 22.69 -8.99 16.86
N VAL A 422 22.99 -7.93 16.13
CA VAL A 422 24.31 -7.27 16.19
C VAL A 422 24.19 -5.76 16.29
N ALA A 423 25.03 -5.15 17.11
CA ALA A 423 25.06 -3.70 17.31
C ALA A 423 26.48 -3.19 17.60
N PHE A 424 27.48 -3.66 16.86
CA PHE A 424 28.89 -3.35 17.13
C PHE A 424 29.47 -2.32 16.16
N SER A 425 30.64 -1.79 16.53
CA SER A 425 31.48 -0.98 15.62
C SER A 425 32.47 -1.88 14.88
N GLN A 426 32.45 -1.87 13.55
CA GLN A 426 33.29 -2.74 12.72
C GLN A 426 34.79 -2.42 12.87
N GLN A 427 35.17 -1.13 12.93
CA GLN A 427 36.56 -0.69 13.05
C GLN A 427 37.05 -0.48 14.49
N LYS A 428 36.17 -0.11 15.43
CA LYS A 428 36.57 0.27 16.79
C LYS A 428 35.82 -0.56 17.82
N PRO A 429 36.31 -1.76 18.21
CA PRO A 429 35.65 -2.64 19.15
C PRO A 429 35.18 -1.95 20.45
N ASP A 430 35.96 -0.98 20.95
CA ASP A 430 35.65 -0.18 22.15
C ASP A 430 34.41 0.71 22.02
N LEU A 431 33.93 0.96 20.80
CA LEU A 431 32.70 1.70 20.50
C LEU A 431 31.54 0.78 20.12
N SER A 432 31.63 -0.51 20.43
CA SER A 432 30.49 -1.42 20.21
C SER A 432 29.31 -0.98 21.06
N GLY A 433 28.13 -1.05 20.46
CA GLY A 433 26.87 -0.75 21.11
C GLY A 433 26.39 -1.90 21.98
N GLU A 434 25.10 -1.86 22.32
CA GLU A 434 24.51 -2.70 23.35
C GLU A 434 23.29 -3.46 22.83
N VAL A 435 23.23 -4.76 23.11
CA VAL A 435 22.05 -5.60 22.85
C VAL A 435 21.46 -6.02 24.19
N ILE A 436 20.27 -5.52 24.51
CA ILE A 436 19.51 -5.84 25.72
C ILE A 436 18.29 -6.67 25.34
N ILE A 437 18.18 -7.87 25.90
CA ILE A 437 17.00 -8.72 25.76
C ILE A 437 16.40 -8.96 27.14
N ASN A 438 15.19 -8.45 27.34
CA ASN A 438 14.39 -8.67 28.54
C ASN A 438 13.29 -9.68 28.19
N THR A 439 13.40 -10.90 28.73
CA THR A 439 12.32 -11.90 28.65
C THR A 439 11.54 -11.94 29.96
N ASN A 440 10.21 -11.86 29.87
CA ASN A 440 9.31 -11.99 31.01
C ASN A 440 9.02 -13.46 31.37
N ASP A 441 9.97 -14.36 31.12
CA ASP A 441 9.77 -15.80 31.32
C ASP A 441 9.36 -16.09 32.77
N ALA A 442 8.13 -16.54 32.95
CA ALA A 442 7.75 -17.29 34.14
C ALA A 442 8.50 -18.63 34.06
N ASP A 443 9.63 -18.73 34.75
CA ASP A 443 10.44 -19.95 34.89
C ASP A 443 9.54 -21.20 35.04
N PRO A 444 9.36 -22.02 33.98
CA PRO A 444 8.47 -23.17 34.01
C PRO A 444 9.02 -24.28 34.91
N SER A 445 10.30 -24.21 35.32
CA SER A 445 10.87 -25.15 36.30
C SER A 445 10.30 -24.95 37.70
N ARG A 446 9.70 -23.77 38.00
CA ARG A 446 8.98 -23.53 39.26
C ARG A 446 7.63 -24.25 39.36
N GLY A 447 7.12 -24.79 38.25
CA GLY A 447 5.92 -25.63 38.20
C GLY A 447 6.20 -27.14 38.19
N LEU A 448 7.47 -27.55 38.12
CA LEU A 448 7.84 -28.97 38.16
C LEU A 448 7.82 -29.46 39.61
N ILE A 449 6.64 -29.82 40.10
CA ILE A 449 6.54 -30.73 41.24
C ILE A 449 7.21 -32.04 40.78
N GLN A 450 8.28 -32.45 41.45
CA GLN A 450 8.84 -33.79 41.26
C GLN A 450 7.71 -34.80 41.47
N LEU A 451 7.33 -35.54 40.42
CA LEU A 451 6.44 -36.67 40.58
C LEU A 451 7.10 -37.62 41.58
N PRO A 452 6.43 -38.00 42.68
CA PRO A 452 6.98 -38.92 43.65
C PRO A 452 7.47 -40.18 42.93
N SER A 453 8.75 -40.52 43.09
CA SER A 453 9.38 -41.71 42.50
C SER A 453 8.91 -43.02 43.13
N ASN A 454 7.97 -42.94 44.07
CA ASN A 454 7.34 -44.10 44.66
C ASN A 454 6.27 -44.59 43.69
N LEU A 455 6.65 -45.50 42.80
CA LEU A 455 5.70 -46.35 42.10
C LEU A 455 4.84 -47.02 43.18
N VAL A 456 3.57 -46.65 43.28
CA VAL A 456 2.63 -47.38 44.13
C VAL A 456 2.52 -48.78 43.53
N ASP A 457 3.03 -49.77 44.26
CA ASP A 457 2.90 -51.18 43.90
C ASP A 457 1.41 -51.56 43.94
N SER A 458 0.79 -51.52 42.77
CA SER A 458 -0.63 -51.85 42.58
C SER A 458 -0.91 -53.35 42.67
N SER A 459 0.12 -54.21 42.87
CA SER A 459 -0.06 -55.65 43.08
C SER A 459 -0.78 -55.98 44.40
N GLN A 460 -0.78 -55.07 45.37
CA GLN A 460 -1.45 -55.21 46.66
C GLN A 460 -2.90 -54.65 46.68
N GLN A 461 -3.34 -53.97 45.61
CA GLN A 461 -4.69 -53.40 45.52
C GLN A 461 -5.67 -54.29 44.75
N ILE A 462 -5.23 -55.46 44.26
CA ILE A 462 -6.10 -56.45 43.64
C ILE A 462 -6.57 -57.44 44.70
N ALA A 463 -7.79 -57.23 45.19
CA ALA A 463 -8.48 -58.25 45.98
C ALA A 463 -8.69 -59.51 45.10
N PRO A 464 -8.32 -60.73 45.56
CA PRO A 464 -8.61 -61.95 44.82
C PRO A 464 -10.11 -62.27 44.96
N GLY A 465 -10.92 -61.71 44.07
CA GLY A 465 -12.36 -61.87 44.04
C GLY A 465 -12.84 -62.70 42.86
N CYS A 466 -13.06 -64.00 43.11
CA CYS A 466 -14.16 -64.86 42.63
C CYS A 466 -13.70 -66.25 42.15
N THR A 467 -14.02 -67.25 42.96
CA THR A 467 -14.12 -68.66 42.56
C THR A 467 -15.39 -68.88 41.72
N PRO A 468 -15.33 -69.58 40.56
CA PRO A 468 -16.50 -69.80 39.73
C PRO A 468 -17.38 -70.92 40.31
N ARG A 469 -18.63 -70.61 40.64
CA ARG A 469 -19.70 -71.61 40.77
C ARG A 469 -20.31 -71.91 39.39
N PRO A 470 -20.65 -73.17 39.08
CA PRO A 470 -21.16 -73.55 37.77
C PRO A 470 -22.63 -73.14 37.64
N GLY A 471 -22.92 -72.18 36.77
CA GLY A 471 -24.30 -71.82 36.44
C GLY A 471 -24.42 -70.49 35.70
N SER A 472 -24.70 -70.59 34.40
CA SER A 472 -25.22 -69.52 33.53
C SER A 472 -24.26 -68.37 33.18
N ALA A 473 -23.53 -68.54 32.08
CA ALA A 473 -22.76 -67.47 31.45
C ALA A 473 -23.69 -66.48 30.73
N SER A 474 -23.65 -65.21 31.13
CA SER A 474 -24.21 -64.10 30.33
C SER A 474 -23.42 -63.98 29.02
N ARG A 475 -24.12 -64.02 27.89
CA ARG A 475 -23.54 -63.86 26.54
C ARG A 475 -23.88 -62.49 25.98
N PHE A 476 -22.86 -61.75 25.56
CA PHE A 476 -22.99 -60.56 24.73
C PHE A 476 -22.82 -60.96 23.26
N ILE A 477 -23.82 -60.69 22.41
CA ILE A 477 -23.75 -60.94 20.97
C ILE A 477 -23.78 -59.59 20.26
N SER A 478 -22.66 -59.22 19.62
CA SER A 478 -22.58 -58.07 18.71
C SER A 478 -22.87 -58.53 17.28
N THR A 479 -24.07 -58.24 16.78
CA THR A 479 -24.45 -58.47 15.37
C THR A 479 -24.03 -57.25 14.55
N GLY A 480 -22.73 -57.12 14.27
CA GLY A 480 -22.15 -55.95 13.62
C GLY A 480 -22.75 -55.63 12.25
N ARG A 481 -23.01 -54.35 11.99
CA ARG A 481 -23.07 -53.77 10.63
C ARG A 481 -21.70 -53.14 10.38
N GLY A 482 -20.87 -53.90 9.66
CA GLY A 482 -19.40 -53.83 9.67
C GLY A 482 -18.76 -52.47 9.39
N GLY A 483 -17.56 -52.29 9.93
CA GLY A 483 -16.69 -51.15 9.67
C GLY A 483 -15.46 -51.07 10.57
N LEU A 484 -15.50 -51.66 11.78
CA LEU A 484 -14.38 -51.62 12.74
C LEU A 484 -14.10 -53.02 13.30
N PRO A 485 -12.83 -53.44 13.40
CA PRO A 485 -12.43 -54.71 13.99
C PRO A 485 -12.71 -54.72 15.50
N LEU A 486 -13.10 -55.89 16.03
CA LEU A 486 -13.47 -56.05 17.44
C LEU A 486 -12.25 -56.10 18.39
N SER A 487 -11.03 -56.12 17.85
CA SER A 487 -9.81 -55.88 18.63
C SER A 487 -8.77 -55.09 17.81
N PRO A 488 -7.86 -54.36 18.50
CA PRO A 488 -6.83 -53.53 17.84
C PRO A 488 -5.80 -54.33 17.03
N GLU A 489 -5.74 -55.65 17.24
CA GLU A 489 -4.74 -56.54 16.63
C GLU A 489 -5.24 -57.16 15.32
N GLN A 490 -6.53 -56.97 14.97
CA GLN A 490 -7.10 -57.52 13.75
C GLN A 490 -7.01 -56.55 12.56
N PRO A 491 -6.62 -57.02 11.36
CA PRO A 491 -6.53 -56.18 10.17
C PRO A 491 -7.90 -55.69 9.70
N LEU A 492 -7.95 -54.44 9.24
CA LEU A 492 -9.15 -53.82 8.65
C LEU A 492 -9.61 -54.60 7.42
N ARG A 493 -10.75 -55.31 7.53
CA ARG A 493 -11.39 -55.96 6.39
C ARG A 493 -12.24 -54.95 5.62
N GLY A 494 -11.65 -54.30 4.62
CA GLY A 494 -12.36 -53.46 3.67
C GLY A 494 -13.20 -54.30 2.70
N ARG A 495 -14.49 -54.46 2.98
CA ARG A 495 -15.48 -54.84 1.95
C ARG A 495 -16.58 -53.78 1.95
N ALA A 496 -16.47 -52.85 1.00
CA ALA A 496 -17.54 -51.91 0.70
C ALA A 496 -18.75 -52.67 0.17
N VAL A 497 -19.90 -52.54 0.83
CA VAL A 497 -21.19 -52.94 0.27
C VAL A 497 -21.63 -51.78 -0.63
N ILE A 498 -21.56 -51.98 -1.95
CA ILE A 498 -22.16 -51.07 -2.92
C ILE A 498 -23.69 -51.22 -2.79
N THR A 499 -24.38 -50.16 -2.39
CA THR A 499 -25.83 -50.07 -2.47
C THR A 499 -26.21 -49.48 -3.83
N ASN A 500 -27.13 -50.12 -4.55
CA ASN A 500 -27.66 -49.59 -5.81
C ASN A 500 -28.44 -48.28 -5.60
N TRP A 501 -28.41 -47.43 -6.61
CA TRP A 501 -29.08 -46.14 -6.65
C TRP A 501 -30.60 -46.30 -6.53
N VAL A 502 -31.21 -45.50 -5.65
CA VAL A 502 -32.68 -45.36 -5.55
C VAL A 502 -33.11 -44.29 -6.54
N ALA A 503 -33.96 -44.66 -7.49
CA ALA A 503 -34.65 -43.71 -8.37
C ALA A 503 -35.84 -43.08 -7.62
N LEU A 504 -35.95 -41.76 -7.67
CA LEU A 504 -37.12 -41.02 -7.19
C LEU A 504 -38.31 -41.25 -8.16
N PRO A 505 -39.56 -41.39 -7.69
CA PRO A 505 -40.71 -41.54 -8.58
C PRO A 505 -40.94 -40.27 -9.38
N GLU A 506 -41.17 -40.41 -10.69
CA GLU A 506 -41.68 -39.33 -11.54
C GLU A 506 -43.07 -38.88 -11.08
N GLU A 507 -43.18 -37.63 -10.62
CA GLU A 507 -44.47 -36.96 -10.50
C GLU A 507 -45.01 -36.62 -11.90
N LYS A 508 -46.16 -37.20 -12.22
CA LYS A 508 -46.95 -36.86 -13.40
C LYS A 508 -47.37 -35.39 -13.33
N LEU A 509 -46.85 -34.58 -14.25
CA LEU A 509 -47.39 -33.26 -14.57
C LEU A 509 -48.79 -33.43 -15.18
N THR A 510 -49.83 -33.21 -14.38
CA THR A 510 -51.17 -32.92 -14.89
C THR A 510 -51.25 -31.46 -15.32
N ASN A 511 -51.50 -31.23 -16.60
CA ASN A 511 -51.84 -29.92 -17.15
C ASN A 511 -53.04 -29.32 -16.40
N ARG A 512 -52.82 -28.23 -15.66
CA ARG A 512 -53.88 -27.30 -15.26
C ARG A 512 -53.67 -26.00 -16.02
N GLU A 513 -54.56 -25.75 -16.96
CA GLU A 513 -54.78 -24.43 -17.54
C GLU A 513 -55.17 -23.46 -16.41
N ILE A 514 -54.36 -22.42 -16.22
CA ILE A 514 -54.70 -21.27 -15.41
C ILE A 514 -54.84 -20.09 -16.36
N ASN A 515 -56.10 -19.75 -16.69
CA ASN A 515 -56.46 -18.49 -17.30
C ASN A 515 -56.15 -17.36 -16.31
N GLN A 516 -55.17 -16.52 -16.62
CA GLN A 516 -54.98 -15.22 -15.98
C GLN A 516 -55.34 -14.09 -16.96
N PRO A 517 -56.06 -13.04 -16.50
CA PRO A 517 -56.41 -11.91 -17.35
C PRO A 517 -55.19 -11.06 -17.70
N LEU A 518 -55.18 -10.51 -18.92
CA LEU A 518 -54.24 -9.49 -19.37
C LEU A 518 -54.24 -8.29 -18.41
N ALA A 519 -53.15 -8.14 -17.65
CA ALA A 519 -52.79 -6.86 -17.04
C ALA A 519 -51.93 -6.09 -18.03
N THR A 520 -52.48 -4.98 -18.51
CA THR A 520 -51.84 -4.00 -19.39
C THR A 520 -50.53 -3.49 -18.78
N SER A 521 -49.42 -3.77 -19.47
CA SER A 521 -48.15 -3.09 -19.25
C SER A 521 -48.30 -1.63 -19.70
N THR A 522 -48.42 -0.71 -18.74
CA THR A 522 -48.10 0.70 -19.00
C THR A 522 -46.60 0.81 -19.15
N THR A 523 -46.14 0.92 -20.39
CA THR A 523 -44.78 1.31 -20.76
C THR A 523 -44.41 2.60 -20.04
N LYS A 524 -43.60 2.49 -19.00
CA LYS A 524 -42.89 3.64 -18.44
C LYS A 524 -41.89 4.08 -19.50
N SER A 525 -42.19 5.21 -20.13
CA SER A 525 -41.32 5.91 -21.09
C SER A 525 -39.89 5.88 -20.58
N THR A 526 -39.02 5.16 -21.28
CA THR A 526 -37.58 5.37 -21.21
C THR A 526 -37.34 6.85 -21.53
N GLU A 527 -36.99 7.65 -20.53
CA GLU A 527 -36.41 8.96 -20.79
C GLU A 527 -35.17 8.73 -21.64
N GLN A 528 -35.28 9.12 -22.90
CA GLN A 528 -34.23 9.00 -23.88
C GLN A 528 -33.10 9.90 -23.41
N ILE A 529 -31.91 9.32 -23.19
CA ILE A 529 -30.70 10.10 -22.95
C ILE A 529 -30.43 10.87 -24.24
N ILE A 530 -30.59 12.19 -24.21
CA ILE A 530 -30.33 13.08 -25.35
C ILE A 530 -28.95 13.70 -25.13
N GLU A 531 -28.04 13.49 -26.08
CA GLU A 531 -26.73 14.17 -26.08
C GLU A 531 -26.93 15.69 -26.11
N ALA A 532 -26.13 16.42 -25.33
CA ALA A 532 -26.18 17.88 -25.30
C ALA A 532 -25.91 18.45 -26.70
N GLN A 533 -26.88 19.19 -27.25
CA GLN A 533 -26.79 19.78 -28.59
C GLN A 533 -26.29 21.23 -28.58
N GLY A 534 -26.03 21.80 -27.40
CA GLY A 534 -25.48 23.13 -27.26
C GLY A 534 -25.02 23.44 -25.84
N TRP A 535 -24.38 24.60 -25.67
CA TRP A 535 -24.01 25.14 -24.37
C TRP A 535 -24.48 26.60 -24.28
N ILE A 536 -24.85 27.02 -23.08
CA ILE A 536 -25.21 28.40 -22.75
C ILE A 536 -24.32 28.90 -21.63
N VAL A 537 -24.07 30.21 -21.60
CA VAL A 537 -23.35 30.86 -20.50
C VAL A 537 -24.37 31.62 -19.65
N ASP A 538 -24.45 31.30 -18.36
CA ASP A 538 -25.35 32.03 -17.47
C ASP A 538 -24.83 33.44 -17.14
N ALA A 539 -25.64 34.24 -16.45
CA ALA A 539 -25.28 35.62 -16.08
C ALA A 539 -24.05 35.72 -15.14
N LYS A 540 -23.55 34.60 -14.62
CA LYS A 540 -22.37 34.51 -13.74
C LYS A 540 -21.14 33.95 -14.46
N GLY A 541 -21.24 33.60 -15.74
CA GLY A 541 -20.13 33.07 -16.54
C GLY A 541 -20.00 31.55 -16.51
N ASN A 542 -20.96 30.82 -15.95
CA ASN A 542 -20.94 29.35 -15.93
C ASN A 542 -21.40 28.79 -17.27
N VAL A 543 -20.73 27.75 -17.76
CA VAL A 543 -21.12 27.01 -18.96
C VAL A 543 -22.09 25.89 -18.58
N ILE A 544 -23.27 25.84 -19.20
CA ILE A 544 -24.32 24.83 -18.97
C ILE A 544 -24.60 24.12 -20.30
N PHE A 545 -24.54 22.79 -20.33
CA PHE A 545 -24.91 21.99 -21.49
C PHE A 545 -26.42 21.78 -21.56
N VAL A 546 -27.02 21.99 -22.72
CA VAL A 546 -28.48 21.89 -22.92
C VAL A 546 -28.80 20.95 -24.09
N ALA A 547 -29.84 20.14 -23.92
CA ALA A 547 -30.31 19.20 -24.94
C ALA A 547 -31.00 19.90 -26.15
N GLN A 548 -31.47 21.14 -25.96
CA GLN A 548 -32.02 21.99 -27.02
C GLN A 548 -31.73 23.47 -26.72
N SER A 549 -31.08 24.15 -27.67
CA SER A 549 -30.90 25.59 -27.61
C SER A 549 -32.22 26.30 -27.96
N PRO A 550 -32.75 27.23 -27.14
CA PRO A 550 -33.92 28.02 -27.51
C PRO A 550 -33.57 28.87 -28.73
N LEU A 551 -34.20 28.61 -29.87
CA LEU A 551 -34.05 29.41 -31.07
C LEU A 551 -34.59 30.83 -30.87
N GLY A 552 -33.73 31.82 -31.12
CA GLY A 552 -34.05 33.25 -31.25
C GLY A 552 -33.24 34.07 -30.25
N ILE A 553 -32.16 34.77 -30.63
CA ILE A 553 -32.09 35.81 -31.67
C ILE A 553 -30.74 35.72 -32.38
N SER A 554 -30.78 35.68 -33.71
CA SER A 554 -29.62 35.81 -34.60
C SER A 554 -29.05 37.23 -34.54
N SER A 555 -27.88 37.41 -33.93
CA SER A 555 -26.90 38.38 -34.44
C SER A 555 -25.86 37.62 -35.24
N LYS A 556 -25.83 37.87 -36.56
CA LYS A 556 -24.85 37.32 -37.48
C LYS A 556 -23.42 37.54 -36.96
N THR A 557 -22.75 36.46 -36.59
CA THR A 557 -21.30 36.36 -36.64
C THR A 557 -20.94 35.06 -37.33
N ASN A 558 -20.29 35.17 -38.48
CA ASN A 558 -19.76 34.05 -39.25
C ASN A 558 -18.76 33.26 -38.39
N TYR A 559 -19.19 32.14 -37.84
CA TYR A 559 -18.29 31.06 -37.46
C TYR A 559 -18.88 29.76 -37.98
N ASN A 560 -18.10 29.06 -38.79
CA ASN A 560 -18.37 27.71 -39.26
C ASN A 560 -18.67 26.80 -38.07
N LEU A 561 -19.51 25.78 -38.29
CA LEU A 561 -19.68 24.64 -37.36
C LEU A 561 -18.30 24.18 -36.86
N LEU A 562 -18.03 24.36 -35.57
CA LEU A 562 -16.84 23.82 -34.91
C LEU A 562 -17.16 22.43 -34.36
N ASP A 563 -16.46 21.44 -34.91
CA ASP A 563 -16.33 20.08 -34.39
C ASP A 563 -15.75 20.09 -32.96
N CYS A 564 -16.09 19.11 -32.13
CA CYS A 564 -15.65 18.93 -30.73
C CYS A 564 -14.14 18.64 -30.58
N ALA A 565 -13.32 19.11 -31.52
CA ALA A 565 -11.88 18.87 -31.55
C ALA A 565 -11.10 19.76 -30.56
N HIS A 566 -11.63 20.91 -30.11
CA HIS A 566 -10.93 21.77 -29.14
C HIS A 566 -11.89 22.71 -28.38
N LEU A 567 -12.06 22.51 -27.06
CA LEU A 567 -12.53 23.56 -26.15
C LEU A 567 -11.30 24.25 -25.54
N LEU A 568 -10.68 25.15 -26.31
CA LEU A 568 -9.64 26.06 -25.83
C LEU A 568 -10.31 27.32 -25.25
N LEU A 569 -10.49 27.38 -23.93
CA LEU A 569 -10.97 28.59 -23.26
C LEU A 569 -9.77 29.44 -22.83
N SER A 570 -9.45 30.46 -23.63
CA SER A 570 -8.26 31.30 -23.46
C SER A 570 -8.36 32.42 -22.41
N ASN A 571 -9.24 32.30 -21.40
CA ASN A 571 -9.38 33.32 -20.35
C ASN A 571 -9.88 32.66 -19.06
N ASN A 572 -9.11 32.77 -17.97
CA ASN A 572 -9.42 32.74 -16.52
C ASN A 572 -10.82 32.26 -16.05
N LYS A 573 -11.42 31.22 -16.66
CA LYS A 573 -12.82 30.82 -16.47
C LYS A 573 -12.91 29.44 -15.87
N THR A 574 -13.81 29.30 -14.91
CA THR A 574 -14.25 28.03 -14.33
C THR A 574 -15.01 27.22 -15.37
N VAL A 575 -14.60 25.96 -15.61
CA VAL A 575 -15.34 25.02 -16.47
C VAL A 575 -16.11 24.05 -15.59
N MET A 576 -17.42 23.99 -15.81
CA MET A 576 -18.35 23.12 -15.11
C MET A 576 -19.01 22.19 -16.12
N VAL A 577 -18.98 20.89 -15.86
CA VAL A 577 -19.70 19.88 -16.66
C VAL A 577 -20.72 19.18 -15.76
N PRO A 578 -21.93 19.75 -15.56
CA PRO A 578 -23.05 19.03 -14.99
C PRO A 578 -23.78 18.24 -16.09
N ILE A 579 -23.96 16.93 -15.90
CA ILE A 579 -24.86 16.11 -16.74
C ILE A 579 -26.01 15.64 -15.86
N ALA A 580 -27.20 16.20 -16.10
CA ALA A 580 -28.47 15.78 -15.55
C ALA A 580 -29.13 14.75 -16.48
#